data_AF-A0A1X7KAT6-F1
#
_entry.id   AF-A0A1X7KAT6-F1
#
_cell.length_a   1.000
_cell.length_b   1.000
_cell.length_c   1.000
_cell.angle_alpha   90.00
_cell.angle_beta   90.00
_cell.angle_gamma   90.00
#
_symmetry.space_group_name_H-M   'P 1'
#
loop_
_entity.id
_entity.type
_entity.pdbx_description
1 polymer ?
#
loop_
_entity_poly.entity_id
_entity_poly.type
_entity_poly.pdbx_seq_one_letter_code
_entity_poly.pdbx_strand_id
1 'polypeptide(L)' 'MFNNDVDRLSYYYQKGWAKDAQLRMYVQFEVISPKQYTEITGNEYVLS' A
#
# COMPACT_ATOMS: atom_id res chain seq x y z
N MET A 1 -10.05 13.67 -7.19
CA MET A 1 -9.18 13.45 -6.00
C MET A 1 -9.54 12.09 -5.40
N PHE A 2 -8.60 11.41 -4.75
CA PHE A 2 -8.85 10.12 -4.10
C PHE A 2 -9.60 10.33 -2.77
N ASN A 3 -10.40 9.35 -2.37
CA ASN A 3 -11.26 9.44 -1.18
C ASN A 3 -10.55 9.02 0.12
N ASN A 4 -9.51 8.20 0.01
CA ASN A 4 -8.69 7.74 1.12
C ASN A 4 -7.29 7.32 0.63
N ASP A 5 -6.37 7.03 1.57
CA ASP A 5 -5.01 6.63 1.24
C ASP A 5 -4.92 5.28 0.52
N VAL A 6 -5.84 4.35 0.79
CA VAL A 6 -5.88 3.03 0.14
C VAL A 6 -6.18 3.17 -1.36
N ASP A 7 -7.19 3.97 -1.73
CA ASP A 7 -7.56 4.21 -3.12
C ASP A 7 -6.41 4.88 -3.89
N ARG A 8 -5.75 5.86 -3.26
CA ARG A 8 -4.59 6.54 -3.84
C ARG A 8 -3.44 5.57 -4.08
N LEU A 9 -3.09 4.78 -3.06
CA LEU A 9 -1.96 3.86 -3.11
C LEU A 9 -2.23 2.67 -4.03
N SER A 10 -3.46 2.18 -4.10
CA SER A 10 -3.90 1.17 -5.08
C SER A 10 -3.71 1.67 -6.50
N TYR A 11 -4.15 2.90 -6.79
CA TYR A 11 -3.94 3.51 -8.10
C TYR A 11 -2.45 3.70 -8.42
N TYR A 12 -1.64 4.17 -7.47
CA TYR A 12 -0.19 4.35 -7.68
C TYR A 12 0.53 3.02 -7.91
N TYR A 13 0.12 1.96 -7.22
CA TYR A 13 0.67 0.63 -7.40
C TYR A 13 0.32 0.08 -8.79
N GLN A 14 -0.95 0.19 -9.21
CA GLN A 14 -1.41 -0.22 -10.55
C GLN A 14 -0.69 0.54 -11.67
N LYS A 15 -0.37 1.83 -11.48
CA LYS A 15 0.43 2.63 -12.42
C LYS A 15 1.93 2.37 -12.32
N GLY A 16 2.36 1.58 -11.35
CA GLY A 16 3.77 1.28 -11.09
C GLY A 16 4.56 2.44 -10.51
N TRP A 17 3.89 3.50 -10.04
CA TRP A 17 4.51 4.66 -9.38
C TRP A 17 4.87 4.38 -7.93
N ALA A 18 4.06 3.55 -7.27
CA ALA A 18 4.40 2.96 -5.98
C ALA A 18 4.86 1.51 -6.19
N LYS A 19 5.95 1.12 -5.52
CA LYS A 19 6.44 -0.25 -5.47
C LYS A 19 6.17 -0.87 -4.10
N ASP A 20 6.35 -2.19 -4.03
CA ASP A 20 6.14 -2.98 -2.82
C ASP A 20 6.84 -2.40 -1.58
N ALA A 21 8.13 -2.05 -1.72
CA ALA A 21 8.92 -1.44 -0.66
C ALA A 21 8.32 -0.13 -0.13
N GLN A 22 7.80 0.72 -1.01
CA GLN A 22 7.15 1.98 -0.60
C GLN A 22 5.85 1.71 0.15
N LEU A 23 5.04 0.75 -0.29
CA LEU A 23 3.81 0.36 0.41
C LEU A 23 4.10 -0.22 1.80
N ARG A 24 5.19 -0.97 1.97
CA ARG A 24 5.64 -1.43 3.29
C ARG A 24 6.03 -0.27 4.21
N MET A 25 6.67 0.78 3.68
CA MET A 25 6.93 1.99 4.47
C MET A 25 5.63 2.69 4.90
N TYR A 26 4.62 2.74 4.03
CA TYR A 26 3.31 3.29 4.40
C TYR A 26 2.62 2.49 5.52
N VAL A 27 2.89 1.18 5.63
CA VAL A 27 2.46 0.37 6.78
C VAL A 27 3.22 0.77 8.04
N GLN A 28 4.55 0.94 7.96
CA GLN A 28 5.38 1.36 9.10
C GLN A 28 5.04 2.76 9.62
N PHE A 29 4.62 3.67 8.74
CA PHE A 29 4.16 5.01 9.10
C PHE A 29 2.67 5.08 9.43
N GLU A 30 2.00 3.93 9.60
CA GLU A 30 0.58 3.82 9.98
C GLU A 30 -0.40 4.52 9.02
N VAL A 31 0.02 4.78 7.78
CA VAL A 31 -0.84 5.37 6.72
C VAL A 31 -1.83 4.34 6.20
N ILE A 32 -1.42 3.08 6.13
CA ILE A 32 -2.27 1.94 5.82
C ILE A 32 -1.95 0.79 6.77
N SER A 33 -2.90 -0.09 7.02
CA SER A 33 -2.70 -1.31 7.80
C SER A 33 -2.01 -2.40 6.97
N PRO A 34 -1.41 -3.43 7.63
CA PRO A 34 -0.92 -4.63 6.94
C PRO A 34 -1.99 -5.29 6.06
N LYS A 35 -3.25 -5.28 6.50
CA LYS A 35 -4.38 -5.82 5.72
C LYS A 35 -4.61 -5.03 4.44
N GLN A 36 -4.60 -3.70 4.51
CA GLN A 36 -4.77 -2.83 3.34
C GLN A 36 -3.58 -2.93 2.37
N TYR A 37 -2.37 -3.17 2.87
CA TYR A 37 -1.23 -3.52 2.01
C TYR A 37 -1.50 -4.80 1.20
N THR A 38 -2.02 -5.85 1.85
CA THR A 38 -2.40 -7.10 1.16
C THR A 38 -3.52 -6.86 0.14
N GLU A 39 -4.50 -6.02 0.47
CA GLU A 39 -5.57 -5.62 -0.47
C GLU A 39 -5.03 -4.89 -1.72
N ILE A 40 -4.01 -4.04 -1.57
CA ILE A 40 -3.39 -3.30 -2.67
C ILE A 40 -2.50 -4.20 -3.54
N THR A 41 -1.67 -5.03 -2.91
CA THR A 41 -0.58 -5.74 -3.59
C THR A 41 -0.89 -7.19 -3.95
N GLY A 42 -1.87 -7.81 -3.28
CA GLY A 42 -2.11 -9.24 -3.32
C GLY A 42 -1.07 -10.08 -2.56
N ASN A 43 -0.06 -9.45 -1.95
CA ASN A 43 1.01 -10.12 -1.22
C ASN A 43 0.78 -10.03 0.28
N GLU A 44 1.11 -11.09 1.02
CA GLU A 44 1.07 -11.03 2.48
C GLU A 44 2.12 -10.06 3.03
N TYR A 45 1.69 -9.20 3.96
CA TYR A 45 2.62 -8.37 4.71
C TYR A 45 3.36 -9.20 5.76
N VAL A 46 4.59 -9.57 5.45
CA VAL A 46 5.55 -10.14 6.40
C VAL A 46 6.42 -9.04 7.01
N LEU A 47 6.51 -9.01 8.33
CA LEU A 47 7.52 -8.23 9.06
C LEU A 47 8.89 -8.83 8.74
N SER A 48 9.67 -8.12 7.93
CA SER A 48 11.08 -8.41 7.65
C SER A 48 11.98 -7.95 8.78
#